data_AF-A0ABD5LRB2-F1
#
_entry.id   AF-A0ABD5LRB2-F1
#
_cell.length_a   1.000
_cell.length_b   1.000
_cell.length_c   1.000
_cell.angle_alpha   90.00
_cell.angle_beta   90.00
_cell.angle_gamma   90.00
#
_symmetry.space_group_name_H-M   'P 1'
#
loop_
_entity.id
_entity.type
_entity.pdbx_description
1 polymer ?
#
loop_
_entity_poly.entity_id
_entity_poly.type
_entity_poly.pdbx_seq_one_letter_code
_entity_poly.pdbx_strand_id
1 'polypeptide(L)'
;MIFQNKEYSAFDPNNQQVLVKLRYGVIENNLVFNYLDYLLWCEGKLNKTDDVITQFEFTFRSSVEHFYPQHPLDGHYVLPDADLHRFGNLCLISHSKNSKLSNLQPTAKRDHFKAAIADKSIDTLKLYEMIKLMNADGEWTETQIATHEQTMLMVFSKDLNKGFSYE
;
A
#
# COMPACT_ATOMS: atom_id res chain seq x y z
N MET A 1 2.27 26.23 4.50
CA MET A 1 0.84 26.24 4.86
C MET A 1 0.09 25.71 3.63
N ILE A 2 -0.35 24.45 3.65
CA ILE A 2 -0.84 23.71 2.47
C ILE A 2 -2.37 23.58 2.56
N PHE A 3 -3.07 24.70 2.59
CA PHE A 3 -4.52 24.68 2.36
C PHE A 3 -4.81 25.80 1.37
N GLN A 4 -4.87 25.43 0.09
CA GLN A 4 -5.37 26.35 -0.93
C GLN A 4 -6.89 26.26 -0.86
N ASN A 5 -7.55 27.41 -0.77
CA ASN A 5 -9.00 27.56 -0.67
C ASN A 5 -9.70 27.18 -2.00
N LYS A 6 -9.41 25.97 -2.50
CA LYS A 6 -10.02 25.34 -3.65
C LYS A 6 -11.03 24.33 -3.12
N GLU A 7 -12.21 24.26 -3.74
CA GLU A 7 -13.17 23.22 -3.42
C GLU A 7 -12.54 21.85 -3.71
N TYR A 8 -12.33 21.06 -2.66
CA TYR A 8 -11.94 19.67 -2.80
C TYR A 8 -13.21 18.85 -2.89
N SER A 9 -13.42 18.18 -4.03
CA SER A 9 -14.52 17.23 -4.20
C SER A 9 -14.37 16.09 -3.18
N ALA A 10 -15.49 15.57 -2.69
CA ALA A 10 -15.49 14.35 -1.88
C ALA A 10 -14.70 13.25 -2.61
N PHE A 11 -13.90 12.51 -1.86
CA PHE A 11 -13.14 11.40 -2.42
C PHE A 11 -14.11 10.29 -2.82
N ASP A 12 -14.04 9.90 -4.08
CA ASP A 12 -14.79 8.80 -4.66
C ASP A 12 -13.77 7.76 -5.15
N PRO A 13 -13.78 6.52 -4.62
CA PRO A 13 -12.85 5.47 -5.01
C PRO A 13 -12.99 5.05 -6.48
N ASN A 14 -14.12 5.36 -7.12
CA ASN A 14 -14.35 5.10 -8.54
C ASN A 14 -13.96 6.29 -9.44
N ASN A 15 -13.59 7.42 -8.85
CA ASN A 15 -13.21 8.61 -9.60
C ASN A 15 -11.81 8.43 -10.22
N GLN A 16 -11.78 8.38 -11.55
CA GLN A 16 -10.56 8.23 -12.34
C GLN A 16 -9.50 9.31 -12.03
N GLN A 17 -9.91 10.54 -11.67
CA GLN A 17 -8.96 11.60 -11.32
C GLN A 17 -8.22 11.31 -10.01
N VAL A 18 -8.90 10.67 -9.04
CA VAL A 18 -8.29 10.24 -7.78
C VAL A 18 -7.30 9.12 -8.03
N LEU A 19 -7.68 8.12 -8.83
CA LEU A 19 -6.81 7.01 -9.20
C LEU A 19 -5.52 7.47 -9.88
N VAL A 20 -5.61 8.44 -10.80
CA VAL A 20 -4.44 9.02 -11.48
C VAL A 20 -3.47 9.65 -10.47
N LYS A 21 -3.97 10.36 -9.45
CA LYS A 21 -3.14 11.00 -8.41
C LYS A 21 -2.44 10.01 -7.48
N LEU A 22 -2.92 8.76 -7.43
CA LEU A 22 -2.33 7.70 -6.61
C LEU A 22 -1.36 6.81 -7.39
N ARG A 23 -1.00 7.18 -8.62
CA ARG A 23 -0.02 6.45 -9.41
C ARG A 23 1.42 6.84 -9.04
N TYR A 24 2.33 5.89 -9.18
CA TYR A 24 3.75 6.16 -9.03
C TYR A 24 4.20 7.31 -9.94
N GLY A 25 5.05 8.20 -9.41
CA GLY A 25 5.49 9.41 -10.11
C GLY A 25 4.48 10.57 -10.11
N VAL A 26 3.20 10.31 -9.78
CA VAL A 26 2.14 11.32 -9.67
C VAL A 26 1.82 11.66 -8.22
N ILE A 27 1.95 10.69 -7.30
CA ILE A 27 1.74 10.92 -5.86
C ILE A 27 2.63 12.07 -5.39
N GLU A 28 2.00 13.18 -4.98
CA GLU A 28 2.70 14.40 -4.58
C GLU A 28 3.36 14.25 -3.20
N ASN A 29 2.77 13.46 -2.31
CA ASN A 29 3.23 13.33 -0.93
C ASN A 29 3.01 11.92 -0.36
N ASN A 30 4.08 11.37 0.22
CA ASN A 30 4.10 10.07 0.88
C ASN A 30 3.17 9.97 2.11
N LEU A 31 2.64 11.10 2.61
CA LEU A 31 1.64 11.14 3.67
C LEU A 31 0.45 10.22 3.39
N VAL A 32 0.05 10.03 2.12
CA VAL A 32 -1.05 9.15 1.74
C VAL A 32 -0.84 7.69 2.20
N PHE A 33 0.40 7.20 2.16
CA PHE A 33 0.72 5.85 2.62
C PHE A 33 0.72 5.76 4.15
N ASN A 34 1.31 6.74 4.84
CA ASN A 34 1.31 6.76 6.31
C ASN A 34 -0.12 6.89 6.87
N TYR A 35 -0.96 7.69 6.21
CA TYR A 35 -2.37 7.82 6.58
C TYR A 35 -3.13 6.50 6.34
N LEU A 36 -2.89 5.82 5.22
CA LEU A 36 -3.47 4.49 4.99
C LEU A 36 -3.04 3.49 6.08
N ASP A 37 -1.75 3.43 6.41
CA ASP A 37 -1.24 2.56 7.48
C ASP A 37 -1.90 2.91 8.83
N TYR A 38 -2.13 4.19 9.11
CA TYR A 38 -2.88 4.64 10.28
C TYR A 38 -4.32 4.11 10.28
N LEU A 39 -5.04 4.19 9.17
CA LEU A 39 -6.41 3.68 9.08
C LEU A 39 -6.48 2.15 9.25
N LEU A 40 -5.57 1.42 8.60
CA LEU A 40 -5.43 -0.03 8.76
C LEU A 40 -5.14 -0.41 10.22
N TRP A 41 -4.24 0.33 10.87
CA TRP A 41 -3.92 0.16 12.28
C TRP A 41 -5.11 0.40 13.19
N CYS A 42 -5.86 1.49 12.99
CA CYS A 42 -7.08 1.79 13.76
C CYS A 42 -8.12 0.66 13.64
N GLU A 43 -8.37 0.16 12.43
CA GLU A 43 -9.30 -0.94 12.22
C GLU A 43 -8.83 -2.25 12.88
N GLY A 44 -7.56 -2.61 12.72
CA GLY A 44 -7.00 -3.80 13.36
C GLY A 44 -6.99 -3.71 14.89
N LYS A 45 -6.77 -2.51 15.46
CA LYS A 45 -6.84 -2.27 16.91
C LYS A 45 -8.24 -2.43 17.48
N LEU A 46 -9.28 -2.10 16.73
CA LEU A 46 -10.67 -2.32 17.15
C LEU A 46 -11.01 -3.81 17.16
N ASN A 47 -10.55 -4.56 16.15
CA ASN A 47 -10.87 -5.98 16.00
C ASN A 47 -10.01 -6.89 16.90
N LYS A 48 -8.78 -6.48 17.24
CA LYS A 48 -7.81 -7.19 18.12
C LYS A 48 -7.52 -8.65 17.73
N THR A 49 -7.60 -8.98 16.44
CA THR A 49 -7.39 -10.35 15.95
C THR A 49 -6.01 -10.60 15.34
N ASP A 50 -5.24 -9.55 15.04
CA ASP A 50 -3.96 -9.65 14.34
C ASP A 50 -2.84 -8.99 15.15
N ASP A 51 -1.91 -9.80 15.66
CA ASP A 51 -0.78 -9.35 16.46
C ASP A 51 0.19 -8.45 15.68
N VAL A 52 0.35 -8.68 14.37
CA VAL A 52 1.21 -7.85 13.51
C VAL A 52 0.66 -6.43 13.46
N ILE A 53 -0.66 -6.28 13.28
CA ILE A 53 -1.31 -4.97 13.22
C ILE A 53 -1.33 -4.32 14.60
N THR A 54 -1.67 -5.09 15.64
CA THR A 54 -1.78 -4.52 16.99
C THR A 54 -0.43 -4.14 17.61
N GLN A 55 0.68 -4.75 17.19
CA GLN A 55 2.02 -4.40 17.67
C GLN A 55 2.80 -3.51 16.69
N PHE A 56 2.16 -3.10 15.59
CA PHE A 56 2.79 -2.24 14.59
C PHE A 56 3.23 -0.89 15.18
N GLU A 57 4.46 -0.50 14.84
CA GLU A 57 5.05 0.79 15.20
C GLU A 57 5.33 1.62 13.94
N PHE A 58 4.86 2.87 13.97
CA PHE A 58 5.16 3.82 12.91
C PHE A 58 6.63 4.22 12.97
N THR A 59 7.34 3.99 11.87
CA THR A 59 8.73 4.42 11.71
C THR A 59 8.86 5.34 10.51
N PHE A 60 9.91 6.15 10.49
CA PHE A 60 10.15 7.03 9.35
C PHE A 60 10.53 6.21 8.11
N ARG A 61 9.72 6.33 7.06
CA ARG A 61 9.87 5.66 5.75
C ARG A 61 9.52 6.66 4.65
N SER A 62 10.34 6.70 3.61
CA SER A 62 10.26 7.71 2.54
C SER A 62 10.48 7.13 1.15
N SER A 63 10.86 5.85 1.04
CA SER A 63 11.10 5.21 -0.25
C SER A 63 9.85 4.47 -0.69
N VAL A 64 9.33 4.81 -1.86
CA VAL A 64 8.24 4.06 -2.49
C VAL A 64 8.83 2.84 -3.19
N GLU A 65 8.40 1.66 -2.76
CA GLU A 65 8.76 0.37 -3.35
C GLU A 65 7.59 -0.18 -4.14
N HIS A 66 7.90 -0.70 -5.33
CA HIS A 66 6.96 -1.51 -6.11
C HIS A 66 7.03 -2.95 -5.65
N PHE A 67 5.92 -3.59 -5.33
CA PHE A 67 5.95 -5.00 -4.91
C PHE A 67 6.28 -5.91 -6.09
N TYR A 68 5.61 -5.76 -7.22
CA TYR A 68 6.10 -6.24 -8.51
C TYR A 68 7.15 -5.27 -9.06
N PRO A 69 8.37 -5.73 -9.40
CA PRO A 69 9.49 -4.85 -9.73
C PRO A 69 9.30 -4.10 -11.06
N GLN A 70 9.81 -2.86 -11.14
CA GLN A 70 9.84 -2.09 -12.40
C GLN A 70 10.85 -2.67 -13.41
N HIS A 71 11.95 -3.21 -12.90
CA HIS A 71 13.02 -3.83 -13.68
C HIS A 71 13.18 -5.27 -13.21
N PRO A 72 12.25 -6.17 -13.59
CA PRO A 72 12.37 -7.57 -13.25
C PRO A 72 13.67 -8.15 -13.83
N LEU A 73 14.26 -9.14 -13.15
CA LEU A 73 15.44 -9.86 -13.65
C LEU A 73 15.13 -10.58 -14.97
N ASP A 74 16.17 -10.89 -15.74
CA ASP A 74 16.04 -11.54 -17.06
C ASP A 74 15.16 -12.79 -17.02
N GLY A 75 14.26 -12.92 -18.00
CA GLY A 75 13.35 -14.06 -18.13
C GLY A 75 12.04 -13.93 -17.36
N HIS A 76 11.85 -12.86 -16.58
CA HIS A 76 10.57 -12.55 -15.96
C HIS A 76 9.71 -11.64 -16.85
N TYR A 77 8.40 -11.76 -16.67
CA TYR A 77 7.42 -10.91 -17.34
C TYR A 77 7.55 -9.44 -16.90
N VAL A 78 7.34 -8.52 -17.84
CA VAL A 78 7.36 -7.08 -17.59
C VAL A 78 5.91 -6.60 -17.57
N LEU A 79 5.47 -6.09 -16.43
CA LEU A 79 4.13 -5.52 -16.32
C LEU A 79 4.01 -4.24 -17.17
N PRO A 80 2.87 -4.01 -17.83
CA PRO A 80 2.57 -2.72 -18.43
C PRO A 80 2.55 -1.62 -17.35
N ASP A 81 3.02 -0.42 -17.69
CA ASP A 81 3.00 0.75 -16.79
C ASP A 81 1.61 1.01 -16.18
N ALA A 82 0.56 0.73 -16.96
CA ALA A 82 -0.84 0.83 -16.55
C ALA A 82 -1.11 0.10 -15.23
N ASP A 83 -0.51 -1.08 -15.03
CA ASP A 83 -0.65 -1.92 -13.85
C ASP A 83 0.52 -1.79 -12.87
N LEU A 84 1.74 -1.69 -13.38
CA LEU A 84 2.97 -1.56 -12.59
C LEU A 84 2.91 -0.38 -11.60
N HIS A 85 2.40 0.77 -12.05
CA HIS A 85 2.41 2.02 -11.29
C HIS A 85 1.13 2.26 -10.46
N ARG A 86 0.25 1.26 -10.36
CA ARG A 86 -0.98 1.35 -9.56
C ARG A 86 -0.68 1.40 -8.07
N PHE A 87 -1.50 2.10 -7.31
CA PHE A 87 -1.34 2.23 -5.86
C PHE A 87 -1.38 0.86 -5.18
N GLY A 88 -2.12 -0.10 -5.73
CA GLY A 88 -2.13 -1.49 -5.30
C GLY A 88 -0.76 -2.16 -5.30
N ASN A 89 0.17 -1.73 -6.15
CA ASN A 89 1.53 -2.27 -6.24
C ASN A 89 2.57 -1.46 -5.46
N LEU A 90 2.19 -0.38 -4.77
CA LEU A 90 3.12 0.55 -4.11
C LEU A 90 3.02 0.48 -2.58
N CYS A 91 4.16 0.55 -1.89
CA CYS A 91 4.22 0.67 -0.43
C CYS A 91 5.43 1.52 0.00
N LEU A 92 5.45 2.01 1.25
CA LEU A 92 6.60 2.73 1.80
C LEU A 92 7.51 1.79 2.59
N ILE A 93 8.80 1.82 2.26
CA ILE A 93 9.84 1.12 3.01
C ILE A 93 11.07 2.02 3.22
N SER A 94 12.08 1.50 3.91
CA SER A 94 13.33 2.23 4.11
C SER A 94 14.13 2.26 2.81
N HIS A 95 14.89 3.33 2.57
CA HIS A 95 15.79 3.40 1.40
C HIS A 95 16.76 2.21 1.32
N SER A 96 17.26 1.75 2.47
CA SER A 96 18.16 0.60 2.55
C SER A 96 17.50 -0.72 2.12
N LYS A 97 16.20 -0.90 2.38
CA LYS A 97 15.43 -2.07 1.92
C LYS A 97 15.08 -1.91 0.44
N ASN A 98 14.64 -0.73 0.01
CA ASN A 98 14.32 -0.42 -1.40
C ASN A 98 15.48 -0.75 -2.35
N SER A 99 16.69 -0.34 -1.98
CA SER A 99 17.89 -0.63 -2.79
C SER A 99 18.15 -2.13 -2.94
N LYS A 100 17.74 -2.97 -1.98
CA LYS A 100 17.95 -4.43 -2.01
C LYS A 100 16.82 -5.17 -2.71
N LEU A 101 15.61 -4.62 -2.69
CA LEU A 101 14.39 -5.30 -3.10
C LEU A 101 13.91 -4.90 -4.49
N SER A 102 14.26 -3.70 -4.98
CA SER A 102 13.71 -3.08 -6.20
C SER A 102 13.48 -4.00 -7.40
N ASN A 103 14.40 -4.90 -7.71
CA ASN A 103 14.33 -5.82 -8.86
C ASN A 103 13.83 -7.23 -8.53
N LEU A 104 13.60 -7.53 -7.25
CA LEU A 104 13.14 -8.84 -6.80
C LEU A 104 11.66 -9.05 -7.13
N GLN A 105 11.31 -10.30 -7.41
CA GLN A 105 9.93 -10.71 -7.62
C GLN A 105 9.11 -10.67 -6.32
N PRO A 106 7.76 -10.54 -6.39
CA PRO A 106 6.89 -10.55 -5.22
C PRO A 106 7.13 -11.73 -4.28
N THR A 107 7.41 -12.92 -4.81
CA THR A 107 7.71 -14.13 -4.04
C THR A 107 8.95 -13.96 -3.16
N ALA A 108 10.03 -13.43 -3.75
CA ALA A 108 11.28 -13.16 -3.04
C ALA A 108 11.12 -12.03 -2.01
N LYS A 109 10.33 -10.99 -2.32
CA LYS A 109 10.02 -9.92 -1.36
C LYS A 109 9.21 -10.42 -0.18
N ARG A 110 8.15 -11.20 -0.44
CA ARG A 110 7.39 -11.89 0.62
C ARG A 110 8.33 -12.68 1.53
N ASP A 111 9.21 -13.48 0.94
CA ASP A 111 10.15 -14.31 1.70
C ASP A 111 11.14 -13.46 2.52
N HIS A 112 11.58 -12.31 2.00
CA HIS A 112 12.40 -11.35 2.73
C HIS A 112 11.70 -10.81 3.99
N PHE A 113 10.39 -10.55 3.92
CA PHE A 113 9.63 -9.98 5.04
C PHE A 113 9.05 -11.02 6.01
N LYS A 114 9.21 -12.33 5.76
CA LYS A 114 8.69 -13.39 6.65
C LYS A 114 9.15 -13.24 8.10
N ALA A 115 10.44 -12.99 8.32
CA ALA A 115 10.98 -12.79 9.66
C ALA A 115 10.40 -11.53 10.32
N ALA A 116 10.35 -10.41 9.58
CA ALA A 116 9.77 -9.17 10.08
C ALA A 116 8.29 -9.31 10.46
N ILE A 117 7.51 -10.09 9.69
CA ILE A 117 6.10 -10.40 10.02
C ILE A 117 6.02 -11.24 11.30
N ALA A 118 6.83 -12.31 11.39
CA ALA A 118 6.87 -13.17 12.58
C ALA A 118 7.25 -12.40 13.85
N ASP A 119 8.15 -11.43 13.71
CA ASP A 119 8.64 -10.55 14.78
C ASP A 119 7.79 -9.27 14.96
N LYS A 120 6.67 -9.13 14.23
CA LYS A 120 5.77 -7.96 14.29
C LYS A 120 6.47 -6.62 14.05
N SER A 121 7.53 -6.63 13.24
CA SER A 121 8.41 -5.50 12.93
C SER A 121 8.39 -5.11 11.43
N ILE A 122 7.28 -5.40 10.74
CA ILE A 122 7.11 -5.03 9.33
C ILE A 122 7.11 -3.50 9.17
N ASP A 123 7.63 -2.98 8.05
CA ASP A 123 7.77 -1.53 7.86
C ASP A 123 6.44 -0.80 7.62
N THR A 124 5.47 -1.47 7.00
CA THR A 124 4.20 -0.87 6.56
C THR A 124 3.11 -1.94 6.56
N LEU A 125 1.92 -1.58 7.05
CA LEU A 125 0.76 -2.46 7.07
C LEU A 125 0.21 -2.69 5.67
N LYS A 126 0.37 -1.71 4.78
CA LYS A 126 0.02 -1.87 3.37
C LYS A 126 0.76 -3.04 2.70
N LEU A 127 2.06 -3.20 2.96
CA LEU A 127 2.84 -4.35 2.46
C LEU A 127 2.38 -5.66 3.10
N TYR A 128 2.01 -5.62 4.37
CA TYR A 128 1.48 -6.79 5.05
C TYR A 128 0.17 -7.28 4.39
N GLU A 129 -0.74 -6.37 4.04
CA GLU A 129 -1.96 -6.69 3.30
C GLU A 129 -1.67 -7.21 1.88
N MET A 130 -0.66 -6.68 1.17
CA MET A 130 -0.20 -7.26 -0.11
C MET A 130 0.23 -8.71 0.06
N ILE A 131 1.05 -9.00 1.08
CA ILE A 131 1.56 -10.35 1.36
C ILE A 131 0.41 -11.29 1.74
N LYS A 132 -0.58 -10.83 2.52
CA LYS A 132 -1.77 -11.61 2.85
C LYS A 132 -2.57 -11.97 1.61
N LEU A 133 -2.85 -11.00 0.74
CA LEU A 133 -3.56 -11.25 -0.52
C LEU A 133 -2.78 -12.21 -1.42
N MET A 134 -1.49 -11.97 -1.60
CA MET A 134 -0.61 -12.87 -2.38
C MET A 134 -0.62 -14.31 -1.84
N ASN A 135 -0.60 -14.48 -0.51
CA ASN A 135 -0.63 -15.81 0.10
C ASN A 135 -1.99 -16.50 -0.06
N ALA A 136 -3.09 -15.74 -0.03
CA ALA A 136 -4.43 -16.28 -0.24
C ALA A 136 -4.64 -16.75 -1.69
N ASP A 137 -4.17 -15.96 -2.65
CA ASP A 137 -4.36 -16.24 -4.08
C ASP A 137 -3.26 -17.14 -4.68
N GLY A 138 -2.10 -17.21 -4.03
CA GLY A 138 -0.95 -17.98 -4.49
C GLY A 138 -0.08 -17.28 -5.53
N GLU A 139 -0.47 -16.07 -5.97
CA GLU A 139 0.21 -15.31 -7.01
C GLU A 139 0.10 -13.79 -6.79
N TRP A 140 0.85 -13.01 -7.58
CA TRP A 140 0.75 -11.56 -7.60
C TRP A 140 0.87 -11.06 -9.05
N THR A 141 -0.29 -10.83 -9.66
CA THR A 141 -0.44 -10.36 -11.05
C THR A 141 -1.20 -9.03 -11.08
N GLU A 142 -1.49 -8.52 -12.28
CA GLU A 142 -2.37 -7.38 -12.54
C GLU A 142 -3.69 -7.48 -11.75
N THR A 143 -4.24 -8.70 -11.62
CA THR A 143 -5.48 -8.96 -10.88
C THR A 143 -5.33 -8.64 -9.40
N GLN A 144 -4.30 -9.17 -8.72
CA GLN A 144 -4.07 -8.90 -7.30
C GLN A 144 -3.69 -7.44 -7.06
N ILE A 145 -2.92 -6.83 -7.96
CA ILE A 145 -2.63 -5.40 -7.91
C ILE A 145 -3.94 -4.60 -7.95
N ALA A 146 -4.85 -4.94 -8.84
CA ALA A 146 -6.15 -4.27 -8.97
C ALA A 146 -7.01 -4.43 -7.72
N THR A 147 -7.13 -5.67 -7.25
CA THR A 147 -7.90 -6.02 -6.05
C THR A 147 -7.37 -5.28 -4.84
N HIS A 148 -6.05 -5.31 -4.62
CA HIS A 148 -5.43 -4.62 -3.50
C HIS A 148 -5.61 -3.11 -3.58
N GLU A 149 -5.49 -2.50 -4.76
CA GLU A 149 -5.78 -1.07 -4.95
C GLU A 149 -7.19 -0.73 -4.48
N GLN A 150 -8.19 -1.49 -4.92
CA GLN A 150 -9.58 -1.27 -4.54
C GLN A 150 -9.79 -1.43 -3.03
N THR A 151 -9.20 -2.46 -2.41
CA THR A 151 -9.27 -2.63 -0.95
C THR A 151 -8.72 -1.41 -0.21
N MET A 152 -7.58 -0.85 -0.65
CA MET A 152 -7.00 0.32 0.00
C MET A 152 -7.83 1.59 -0.19
N LEU A 153 -8.46 1.76 -1.37
CA LEU A 153 -9.38 2.87 -1.62
C LEU A 153 -10.66 2.78 -0.79
N MET A 154 -11.14 1.57 -0.53
CA MET A 154 -12.27 1.34 0.37
C MET A 154 -11.95 1.72 1.82
N VAL A 155 -10.70 1.53 2.27
CA VAL A 155 -10.25 1.98 3.59
C VAL A 155 -10.37 3.51 3.71
N PHE A 156 -9.90 4.26 2.70
CA PHE A 156 -10.08 5.73 2.67
C PHE A 156 -11.56 6.11 2.67
N SER A 157 -12.36 5.49 1.80
CA SER A 157 -13.80 5.77 1.67
C SER A 157 -14.56 5.55 2.98
N LYS A 158 -14.23 4.47 3.69
CA LYS A 158 -14.83 4.13 4.97
C LYS A 158 -14.58 5.20 6.03
N ASP A 159 -13.36 5.75 6.09
CA ASP A 159 -13.03 6.79 7.06
C ASP A 159 -13.77 8.11 6.76
N LEU A 160 -13.83 8.49 5.49
CA LEU A 160 -14.55 9.70 5.06
C LEU A 160 -16.04 9.64 5.39
N ASN A 161 -16.65 8.47 5.24
CA ASN A 161 -18.06 8.27 5.56
C ASN A 161 -18.34 8.29 7.07
N LYS A 162 -17.37 7.92 7.93
CA LYS A 162 -17.52 8.05 9.39
C LYS A 162 -17.62 9.51 9.83
N GLY A 163 -16.96 10.44 9.13
CA GLY A 163 -17.01 11.87 9.42
C GLY A 163 -18.42 12.48 9.32
N PHE A 164 -19.34 11.84 8.60
CA PHE A 164 -20.74 12.27 8.44
C PHE A 164 -21.72 11.59 9.41
N SER A 165 -21.24 10.75 10.33
CA SER A 165 -22.09 9.93 11.22
C SER A 165 -22.22 10.48 12.65
N TYR A 166 -21.78 11.71 12.89
CA TYR A 166 -21.97 12.41 14.17
C TYR A 166 -23.23 13.29 14.09
N GLU A 167 -24.40 12.67 14.17
CA GLU A 167 -25.67 13.32 14.53
C GLU A 167 -26.18 12.77 15.87
#